data_AF-A0A1C2XYU1-F1
#
_entry.id   AF-A0A1C2XYU1-F1
#
_cell.length_a   1.000
_cell.length_b   1.000
_cell.length_c   1.000
_cell.angle_alpha   90.00
_cell.angle_beta   90.00
_cell.angle_gamma   90.00
#
_symmetry.space_group_name_H-M   'P 1'
#
loop_
_entity.id
_entity.type
_entity.pdbx_description
1 polymer ?
#
loop_
_entity_poly.entity_id
_entity_poly.type
_entity_poly.pdbx_seq_one_letter_code
_entity_poly.pdbx_strand_id
1 'polypeptide(L)' 'MDKYTSEELEEALQIVSSAISRCEKIQPKFVEGTSQYTLLKNRINALCISKSLITDEISKRGCNNNRIKLFTNEL' A
#
# COMPACT_ATOMS: atom_id res chain seq x y z
N MET A 1 17.73 13.79 10.92
CA MET A 1 16.34 14.17 11.26
C MET A 1 15.46 13.26 10.45
N ASP A 2 14.69 12.40 11.09
CA ASP A 2 13.71 11.59 10.37
C ASP A 2 12.66 12.52 9.78
N LYS A 3 12.36 12.34 8.49
CA LYS A 3 11.53 13.27 7.71
C LYS A 3 10.06 13.28 8.14
N TYR A 4 9.62 12.23 8.83
CA TYR A 4 8.24 11.99 9.26
C TYR A 4 8.24 11.39 10.67
N THR A 5 7.23 11.65 11.49
CA THR A 5 7.06 11.00 12.81
C THR A 5 6.44 9.61 12.68
N SER A 6 6.43 8.83 13.76
CA SER A 6 5.79 7.51 13.76
C SER A 6 4.27 7.62 13.60
N GLU A 7 3.66 8.62 14.23
CA GLU A 7 2.22 8.91 14.15
C GLU A 7 1.81 9.28 12.72
N GLU A 8 2.62 10.10 12.03
CA GLU A 8 2.37 10.47 10.62
C GLU A 8 2.42 9.23 9.70
N LEU A 9 3.31 8.28 9.97
CA LEU A 9 3.39 7.04 9.20
C LEU A 9 2.20 6.12 9.48
N GLU A 10 1.76 6.02 10.74
CA GLU A 10 0.57 5.24 11.11
C GLU A 10 -0.71 5.84 10.50
N GLU A 11 -0.86 7.16 10.52
CA GLU A 11 -1.98 7.85 9.89
C GLU A 11 -1.97 7.63 8.37
N ALA A 12 -0.81 7.79 7.72
CA ALA A 12 -0.66 7.52 6.29
C ALA A 12 -1.04 6.07 5.95
N LEU A 13 -0.63 5.10 6.79
CA LEU A 13 -0.96 3.68 6.62
C LEU A 13 -2.48 3.44 6.68
N GLN A 14 -3.19 4.11 7.59
CA GLN A 14 -4.66 4.03 7.71
C GLN A 14 -5.36 4.62 6.48
N ILE A 15 -4.90 5.78 6.01
CA ILE A 15 -5.44 6.45 4.82
C ILE A 15 -5.26 5.57 3.58
N VAL A 16 -4.05 5.05 3.36
CA VAL A 16 -3.73 4.18 2.21
C VAL A 16 -4.56 2.90 2.27
N SER A 17 -4.67 2.26 3.43
CA SER A 17 -5.48 1.04 3.60
C SER A 17 -6.96 1.28 3.32
N SER A 18 -7.50 2.41 3.78
CA SER A 18 -8.87 2.82 3.47
C SER A 18 -9.07 3.10 1.97
N ALA A 19 -8.10 3.72 1.31
CA ALA A 19 -8.13 3.98 -0.12
C ALA A 19 -8.13 2.69 -0.94
N ILE A 20 -7.31 1.69 -0.56
CA ILE A 20 -7.28 0.36 -1.18
C ILE A 20 -8.67 -0.28 -1.08
N SER A 21 -9.23 -0.39 0.13
CA SER A 21 -10.55 -1.01 0.35
C SER A 21 -11.66 -0.35 -0.46
N ARG A 22 -11.64 0.99 -0.59
CA ARG A 22 -12.59 1.71 -1.44
C ARG A 22 -12.42 1.35 -2.92
N CYS A 23 -11.19 1.28 -3.42
CA CYS A 23 -10.93 0.91 -4.80
C CYS A 23 -11.38 -0.54 -5.09
N GLU A 24 -11.06 -1.48 -4.19
CA GLU A 24 -11.46 -2.89 -4.30
C GLU A 24 -13.00 -3.05 -4.33
N LYS A 25 -13.72 -2.27 -3.52
CA LYS A 25 -15.20 -2.30 -3.52
C LYS A 25 -15.82 -1.74 -4.80
N ILE A 26 -15.12 -0.85 -5.50
CA ILE A 26 -15.61 -0.22 -6.72
C ILE A 26 -15.20 -1.02 -7.97
N GLN A 27 -14.07 -1.72 -7.96
CA GLN A 27 -13.55 -2.47 -9.11
C GLN A 27 -14.55 -3.42 -9.77
N PRO A 28 -15.33 -4.23 -9.03
CA PRO A 28 -16.30 -5.14 -9.63
C PRO A 28 -17.44 -4.45 -10.40
N LYS A 29 -17.63 -3.14 -10.23
CA LYS A 29 -18.63 -2.37 -10.99
C LYS A 29 -18.20 -2.09 -12.42
N PHE A 30 -16.91 -2.28 -12.73
CA PHE A 30 -16.37 -2.08 -14.07
C PHE A 30 -16.18 -3.42 -14.77
N VAL A 31 -16.56 -3.46 -16.04
CA VAL A 31 -16.37 -4.64 -16.89
C VAL A 31 -14.88 -4.83 -17.14
N GLU A 32 -14.39 -6.07 -17.01
CA GLU A 32 -13.01 -6.42 -17.31
C GLU A 32 -12.67 -6.08 -18.76
N GLY A 33 -11.44 -5.61 -19.00
CA GLY A 33 -11.00 -5.12 -20.31
C GLY A 33 -11.35 -3.67 -20.62
N THR A 34 -12.16 -3.00 -19.79
CA THR A 34 -12.38 -1.55 -19.91
C THR A 34 -11.19 -0.74 -19.39
N SER A 35 -11.04 0.49 -19.86
CA SER A 35 -10.01 1.41 -19.37
C SER A 35 -10.20 1.73 -17.88
N GLN A 36 -11.45 1.80 -17.40
CA GLN A 36 -11.75 2.06 -15.98
C GLN A 36 -11.31 0.90 -15.09
N TYR A 37 -11.56 -0.34 -15.52
CA TYR A 37 -11.11 -1.53 -14.80
C TYR A 37 -9.58 -1.57 -14.69
N THR A 38 -8.88 -1.37 -15.81
CA THR A 38 -7.40 -1.36 -15.84
C THR A 38 -6.82 -0.22 -15.01
N LEU A 39 -7.39 0.99 -15.10
CA LEU A 39 -6.97 2.14 -14.30
C LEU A 39 -7.08 1.85 -12.80
N LEU A 40 -8.20 1.26 -12.37
CA LEU A 40 -8.43 0.99 -10.96
C LEU A 40 -7.53 -0.15 -10.44
N LYS A 41 -7.28 -1.18 -11.27
CA LYS A 41 -6.28 -2.22 -10.99
C LYS A 41 -4.89 -1.63 -10.76
N ASN A 42 -4.45 -0.74 -11.66
CA ASN A 42 -3.15 -0.08 -11.55
C ASN A 42 -3.06 0.80 -10.29
N ARG A 43 -4.15 1.50 -9.95
CA ARG A 43 -4.23 2.32 -8.74
C ARG A 43 -4.14 1.48 -7.46
N ILE A 44 -4.83 0.34 -7.40
CA ILE A 44 -4.75 -0.60 -6.27
C ILE A 44 -3.31 -1.08 -6.11
N ASN A 45 -2.66 -1.52 -7.19
CA ASN A 45 -1.28 -1.97 -7.16
C ASN A 45 -0.32 -0.90 -6.63
N ALA A 46 -0.45 0.35 -7.10
CA ALA A 46 0.36 1.45 -6.62
C ALA A 46 0.15 1.74 -5.12
N LEU A 47 -1.10 1.71 -4.66
CA LEU A 47 -1.41 1.90 -3.24
C LEU A 47 -0.87 0.76 -2.37
N CYS A 48 -0.92 -0.49 -2.84
CA CYS A 48 -0.33 -1.63 -2.14
C CYS A 48 1.19 -1.48 -2.00
N ILE A 49 1.88 -1.04 -3.05
CA ILE A 49 3.33 -0.74 -2.98
C ILE A 49 3.60 0.37 -1.94
N SER A 50 2.84 1.47 -1.99
CA SER A 50 2.97 2.54 -1.00
C SER A 50 2.72 2.05 0.43
N LYS A 51 1.72 1.18 0.64
CA LYS A 51 1.44 0.57 1.93
C LYS A 51 2.64 -0.23 2.45
N SER A 52 3.22 -1.09 1.61
CA SER A 52 4.41 -1.87 1.96
C SER A 52 5.58 -0.97 2.34
N LEU A 53 5.84 0.10 1.59
CA LEU A 53 6.94 1.04 1.91
C LEU A 53 6.75 1.73 3.26
N ILE A 54 5.51 2.14 3.58
CA ILE A 54 5.18 2.75 4.88
C ILE A 54 5.36 1.73 6.01
N THR A 55 4.84 0.52 5.84
CA THR A 55 4.99 -0.56 6.82
C THR A 55 6.46 -0.95 7.05
N ASP A 56 7.26 -1.00 5.98
CA ASP A 56 8.70 -1.26 6.06
C ASP A 56 9.42 -0.16 6.84
N GLU A 57 9.05 1.11 6.63
CA GLU A 57 9.61 2.24 7.37
C GLU A 57 9.26 2.19 8.86
N ILE A 58 7.99 1.91 9.20
CA ILE A 58 7.55 1.70 10.59
C ILE A 58 8.33 0.54 11.22
N SER A 59 8.50 -0.57 10.50
CA SER A 59 9.21 -1.75 10.99
C SER A 59 10.70 -1.49 11.22
N LYS A 60 11.35 -0.73 10.34
CA LYS A 60 12.77 -0.31 10.52
C LYS A 60 12.95 0.54 11.77
N ARG A 61 11.98 1.40 12.09
CA ARG A 61 12.01 2.23 13.30
C ARG A 61 11.70 1.44 14.57
N GLY A 62 10.87 0.40 14.47
CA GLY A 62 10.56 -0.51 15.59
C GLY A 62 11.60 -1.60 15.84
N CYS A 63 12.46 -1.93 14.88
CA CYS A 63 13.44 -3.02 14.99
C CYS A 63 14.84 -2.60 14.51
N ASN A 64 15.66 -2.09 15.43
CA ASN A 64 17.10 -2.35 15.37
C ASN A 64 17.33 -3.83 15.73
N ASN A 65 17.18 -4.73 14.74
CA ASN A 65 18.03 -5.90 14.47
C ASN A 65 17.30 -6.93 13.58
N ASN A 66 17.91 -7.22 12.42
CA ASN A 66 17.70 -8.37 11.51
C ASN A 66 16.45 -8.42 10.59
N ARG A 67 16.55 -7.69 9.48
CA ARG A 67 16.34 -8.12 8.06
C ARG A 67 15.64 -9.48 7.83
N ILE A 68 14.46 -9.53 7.18
CA ILE A 68 14.13 -10.55 6.16
C ILE A 68 13.27 -9.96 5.02
N LYS A 69 13.67 -10.35 3.80
CA LYS A 69 13.07 -10.11 2.48
C LYS A 69 11.57 -10.43 2.43
N LEU A 70 10.75 -9.52 1.90
CA LEU A 70 9.53 -9.87 1.18
C LEU A 70 9.61 -9.28 -0.23
N PHE A 71 10.45 -9.90 -1.04
CA PHE A 71 10.39 -9.77 -2.49
C PHE A 71 9.11 -10.45 -2.98
N THR A 72 8.23 -9.65 -3.58
CA THR A 72 7.51 -9.94 -4.82
C THR A 72 7.47 -11.43 -5.21
N ASN A 73 6.36 -12.11 -4.93
CA ASN A 73 5.90 -13.28 -5.68
C ASN A 73 4.49 -13.63 -5.26
N GLU A 74 3.50 -12.95 -5.84
CA GLU A 74 2.22 -13.58 -6.21
C GLU A 74 1.80 -12.94 -7.54
N LEU A 75 2.31 -13.54 -8.62
CA LEU A 75 1.66 -13.58 -9.93
C LEU A 75 0.62 -14.70 -9.90
#